data_AF-A0AAP6GBL8-F1
#
_entry.id   AF-A0AAP6GBL8-F1
#
_cell.length_a   1.000
_cell.length_b   1.000
_cell.length_c   1.000
_cell.angle_alpha   90.00
_cell.angle_beta   90.00
_cell.angle_gamma   90.00
#
_symmetry.space_group_name_H-M   'P 1'
#
loop_
_entity.id
_entity.type
_entity.pdbx_description
1 polymer ?
#
loop_
_entity_poly.entity_id
_entity_poly.type
_entity_poly.pdbx_seq_one_letter_code
_entity_poly.pdbx_strand_id
1 'polypeptide(L)'
;MGEMLGILLLGAIGWAFWQQRRQAELAWQYMRRYCQHHDLQLLSLARTHRALGHKPLRLLTYYQFEFSSDGESHYQGQLCMQGLHVAGVELPPHRLPS
;
A
#
# COMPACT_ATOMS: atom_id res chain seq x y z
N MET A 1 -10.53 12.35 -36.09
CA MET A 1 -9.59 11.44 -35.40
C MET A 1 -9.10 12.00 -34.06
N GLY A 2 -8.74 13.29 -33.95
CA GLY A 2 -8.28 13.89 -32.69
C GLY A 2 -9.29 13.85 -31.54
N GLU A 3 -10.58 14.05 -31.83
CA GLU A 3 -11.64 14.01 -30.81
C GLU A 3 -11.79 12.63 -30.16
N MET A 4 -11.74 11.55 -30.95
CA MET A 4 -11.78 10.18 -30.43
C MET A 4 -10.55 9.87 -29.56
N LEU A 5 -9.36 10.31 -29.97
CA LEU A 5 -8.14 10.15 -29.18
C LEU A 5 -8.21 10.93 -27.86
N GLY A 6 -8.79 12.13 -27.87
CA GLY A 6 -8.99 12.93 -26.66
C GLY A 6 -9.89 12.24 -25.64
N ILE A 7 -11.02 11.69 -26.07
CA ILE A 7 -11.95 10.95 -25.19
C ILE A 7 -11.27 9.69 -24.63
N LEU A 8 -10.53 8.96 -25.46
CA LEU A 8 -9.78 7.77 -25.02
C LEU A 8 -8.71 8.11 -23.97
N LEU A 9 -7.97 9.21 -24.18
CA LEU A 9 -6.96 9.67 -23.22
C LEU A 9 -7.59 10.05 -21.89
N LEU A 10 -8.69 10.80 -21.90
CA LEU A 10 -9.42 11.17 -20.69
C LEU A 10 -9.95 9.95 -19.94
N GLY A 11 -10.53 8.99 -20.66
CA GLY A 11 -10.96 7.71 -20.09
C GLY A 11 -9.81 6.93 -19.45
N ALA A 12 -8.65 6.87 -20.12
CA ALA A 12 -7.47 6.19 -19.61
C ALA A 12 -6.92 6.85 -18.33
N ILE A 13 -6.90 8.19 -18.27
CA ILE A 13 -6.48 8.94 -17.07
C ILE A 13 -7.45 8.70 -15.92
N GLY A 14 -8.76 8.78 -16.18
CA GLY A 14 -9.79 8.51 -15.16
C GLY A 14 -9.70 7.09 -14.61
N TRP A 15 -9.53 6.11 -15.50
CA TRP A 15 -9.34 4.72 -15.10
C TRP A 15 -8.06 4.49 -14.30
N ALA A 16 -6.93 5.09 -14.70
CA ALA A 16 -5.67 5.00 -13.97
C ALA A 16 -5.78 5.60 -12.56
N PHE A 17 -6.45 6.76 -12.44
CA PHE A 17 -6.70 7.40 -11.15
C PHE A 17 -7.58 6.53 -10.25
N TRP A 18 -8.65 5.95 -10.80
CA TRP A 18 -9.54 5.04 -10.07
C TRP A 18 -8.78 3.81 -9.56
N GLN A 19 -7.97 3.19 -10.41
CA GLN A 19 -7.17 2.04 -10.05
C GLN A 19 -6.16 2.37 -8.94
N GLN A 20 -5.56 3.57 -8.98
CA GLN A 20 -4.66 4.05 -7.94
C GLN A 20 -5.37 4.22 -6.59
N ARG A 21 -6.57 4.82 -6.58
CA ARG A 21 -7.41 4.99 -5.39
C ARG A 21 -7.81 3.64 -4.79
N ARG A 22 -8.28 2.72 -5.63
CA ARG A 22 -8.67 1.36 -5.23
C ARG A 22 -7.51 0.60 -4.57
N GLN A 23 -6.30 0.70 -5.11
CA GLN A 23 -5.12 0.06 -4.50
C GLN A 23 -4.81 0.62 -3.11
N ALA A 24 -4.85 1.95 -2.94
CA ALA A 24 -4.57 2.58 -1.65
C ALA A 24 -5.60 2.21 -0.58
N GLU A 25 -6.87 2.09 -0.96
CA GLU A 25 -7.93 1.67 -0.06
C GLU A 25 -7.78 0.21 0.39
N LEU A 26 -7.43 -0.70 -0.54
CA LEU A 26 -7.13 -2.09 -0.17
C LEU A 26 -5.91 -2.20 0.74
N ALA A 27 -4.86 -1.40 0.49
CA ALA A 27 -3.68 -1.32 1.34
C ALA A 27 -4.07 -0.92 2.77
N TRP A 28 -4.90 0.11 2.90
CA TRP A 28 -5.38 0.61 4.19
C TRP A 28 -6.23 -0.41 4.94
N GLN A 29 -7.20 -1.02 4.25
CA GLN A 29 -8.06 -2.05 4.83
C GLN A 29 -7.26 -3.27 5.29
N TYR A 30 -6.29 -3.71 4.49
CA TYR A 30 -5.42 -4.81 4.85
C TYR A 30 -4.56 -4.48 6.07
N MET A 31 -3.85 -3.34 6.09
CA MET A 31 -2.99 -3.01 7.23
C MET A 31 -3.77 -2.76 8.50
N ARG A 32 -4.98 -2.19 8.41
CA ARG A 32 -5.83 -2.03 9.59
C ARG A 32 -6.17 -3.38 10.21
N ARG A 33 -6.54 -4.37 9.39
CA ARG A 33 -6.82 -5.74 9.87
C ARG A 33 -5.56 -6.44 10.38
N TYR A 34 -4.44 -6.26 9.68
CA TYR A 34 -3.16 -6.83 10.07
C TYR A 34 -2.74 -6.32 11.45
N CYS A 35 -2.71 -5.00 11.66
CA CYS A 35 -2.37 -4.42 12.94
C CYS A 35 -3.34 -4.88 14.05
N GLN A 36 -4.65 -4.88 13.78
CA GLN A 36 -5.65 -5.39 14.74
C GLN A 36 -5.42 -6.86 15.14
N HIS A 37 -5.00 -7.71 14.20
CA HIS A 37 -4.72 -9.12 14.49
C HIS A 37 -3.45 -9.33 15.33
N HIS A 38 -2.55 -8.36 15.32
CA HIS A 38 -1.28 -8.37 16.05
C HIS A 38 -1.32 -7.50 17.32
N ASP A 39 -2.51 -7.05 17.75
CA ASP A 39 -2.69 -6.11 18.88
C ASP A 39 -1.87 -4.80 18.73
N LEU A 40 -1.71 -4.34 17.48
CA LEU A 40 -1.03 -3.11 17.11
C LEU A 40 -2.04 -2.04 16.68
N GLN A 41 -1.70 -0.78 16.94
CA GLN A 41 -2.44 0.37 16.44
C GLN A 41 -1.79 0.91 15.16
N LEU A 42 -2.52 0.89 14.04
CA LEU A 42 -2.08 1.54 12.80
C LEU A 42 -2.25 3.06 12.93
N LEU A 43 -1.16 3.81 12.76
CA LEU A 43 -1.14 5.28 12.86
C LEU A 43 -1.24 5.93 11.48
N SER A 44 -0.41 5.49 10.54
CA SER A 44 -0.34 6.07 9.20
C SER A 44 0.03 5.01 8.15
N LEU A 45 -0.31 5.27 6.90
CA LEU A 45 0.08 4.47 5.74
C LEU A 45 0.22 5.39 4.54
N ALA A 46 1.43 5.49 4.01
CA ALA A 46 1.77 6.33 2.87
C ALA A 46 2.43 5.49 1.79
N ARG A 47 2.07 5.74 0.52
CA ARG A 47 2.79 5.13 -0.61
C ARG A 47 4.16 5.79 -0.74
N THR A 48 5.22 4.99 -0.89
CA THR A 48 6.58 5.52 -1.05
C THR A 48 7.01 5.48 -2.51
N HIS A 49 7.19 4.30 -3.08
CA HIS A 49 7.70 4.14 -4.43
C HIS A 49 7.12 2.91 -5.14
N ARG A 50 7.37 2.81 -6.44
CA ARG A 50 7.06 1.62 -7.24
C ARG A 50 8.36 1.05 -7.79
N ALA A 51 8.52 -0.25 -7.72
CA ALA A 51 9.67 -0.93 -8.30
C ALA A 51 9.21 -2.02 -9.28
N LEU A 52 10.06 -2.30 -10.25
CA LEU A 52 9.84 -3.42 -11.17
C LEU A 52 10.66 -4.61 -10.64
N GLY A 53 9.97 -5.60 -10.09
CA GLY A 53 10.58 -6.86 -9.69
C GLY A 53 11.03 -7.64 -10.94
N HIS A 54 12.24 -8.21 -10.87
CA HIS A 54 12.79 -9.04 -11.94
C HIS A 54 12.48 -10.52 -11.69
N LYS A 55 11.90 -11.19 -12.70
CA LYS A 55 11.63 -12.64 -12.78
C LYS A 55 10.69 -13.24 -11.71
N PRO A 56 9.38 -13.35 -11.99
CA PRO A 56 8.66 -12.79 -13.14
C PRO A 56 8.59 -11.26 -13.08
N LEU A 57 8.40 -10.61 -14.23
CA LEU A 57 8.28 -9.14 -14.28
C LEU A 57 7.01 -8.72 -13.52
N ARG A 58 7.17 -8.03 -12.40
CA ARG A 58 6.06 -7.63 -11.53
C ARG A 58 6.21 -6.17 -11.14
N LEU A 59 5.15 -5.39 -11.31
CA LEU A 59 5.11 -4.03 -10.77
C LEU A 59 4.71 -4.10 -9.30
N LEU A 60 5.66 -3.76 -8.43
CA LEU A 60 5.49 -3.70 -6.98
C LEU A 60 5.24 -2.25 -6.57
N THR A 61 4.26 -2.05 -5.70
CA THR A 61 4.02 -0.78 -5.01
C THR A 61 4.36 -0.95 -3.54
N TYR A 62 5.25 -0.10 -3.05
CA TYR A 62 5.64 -0.08 -1.65
C TYR A 62 4.88 1.01 -0.91
N TYR A 63 4.41 0.65 0.28
CA TYR A 63 3.81 1.56 1.24
C TYR A 63 4.61 1.48 2.53
N GLN A 64 4.83 2.61 3.15
CA GLN A 64 5.38 2.70 4.48
C GLN A 64 4.23 2.93 5.44
N PHE A 65 4.19 2.16 6.51
CA PHE A 65 3.17 2.29 7.53
C PHE A 65 3.80 2.50 8.89
N GLU A 66 3.11 3.25 9.72
CA GLU A 66 3.53 3.49 11.10
C GLU A 66 2.53 2.84 12.03
N PHE A 67 3.03 2.21 13.08
CA PHE A 67 2.22 1.54 14.07
C PHE A 67 2.78 1.74 15.48
N SER A 68 1.91 1.52 16.46
CA SER A 68 2.26 1.53 17.88
C SER A 68 1.82 0.23 18.55
N SER A 69 2.59 -0.23 19.53
CA SER A 69 2.28 -1.40 20.37
C SER A 69 1.67 -1.01 21.72
N ASP A 70 1.89 0.21 22.18
CA ASP A 70 1.56 0.71 23.53
C ASP A 70 0.88 2.10 23.50
N GLY A 71 0.70 2.70 22.32
CA GLY A 71 0.12 4.03 22.12
C GLY A 71 1.13 5.18 22.17
N GLU A 72 2.37 4.94 22.61
CA GLU A 72 3.43 5.96 22.69
C GLU A 72 4.61 5.66 21.75
N SER A 73 4.92 4.38 21.57
CA SER A 73 6.01 3.93 20.71
C SER A 73 5.61 4.05 19.24
N HIS A 74 6.50 4.59 18.41
CA HIS A 74 6.32 4.69 16.97
C HIS A 74 7.28 3.75 16.26
N TYR A 75 6.72 2.76 15.56
CA TYR A 75 7.46 1.83 14.71
C TYR A 75 7.05 2.02 13.26
N GLN A 76 7.97 1.73 12.35
CA GLN A 76 7.74 1.92 10.93
C GLN A 76 8.00 0.61 10.17
N GLY A 77 6.98 0.10 9.50
CA GLY A 77 7.06 -1.08 8.65
C GLY A 77 6.86 -0.74 7.18
N GLN A 78 7.00 -1.76 6.34
CA GLN A 78 6.78 -1.65 4.90
C GLN A 78 5.79 -2.70 4.42
N LEU A 79 4.78 -2.26 3.68
CA LEU A 79 3.85 -3.12 2.96
C LEU A 79 4.26 -3.14 1.48
N CYS A 80 4.40 -4.33 0.91
CA CYS A 80 4.61 -4.54 -0.50
C CYS A 80 3.33 -5.08 -1.14
N MET A 81 2.84 -4.40 -2.19
CA MET A 81 1.69 -4.82 -2.98
C MET A 81 2.08 -5.11 -4.42
N GLN A 82 1.44 -6.11 -5.02
CA GLN A 82 1.49 -6.38 -6.45
C GLN A 82 0.08 -6.18 -7.04
N GLY A 83 -0.12 -5.08 -7.77
CA GLY A 83 -1.47 -4.73 -8.24
C GLY A 83 -2.42 -4.56 -7.05
N LEU A 84 -3.53 -5.29 -7.01
CA LEU A 84 -4.51 -5.22 -5.92
C LEU A 84 -4.31 -6.30 -4.83
N HIS A 85 -3.20 -7.02 -4.87
CA HIS A 85 -2.88 -8.09 -3.93
C HIS A 85 -1.69 -7.71 -3.05
N VAL A 86 -1.70 -8.18 -1.80
CA VAL A 86 -0.55 -8.05 -0.90
C VAL A 86 0.51 -9.07 -1.31
N ALA A 87 1.72 -8.59 -1.54
CA ALA A 87 2.88 -9.42 -1.88
C ALA A 87 3.69 -9.78 -0.62
N GLY A 88 3.70 -8.91 0.39
CA GLY A 88 4.36 -9.16 1.66
C GLY A 88 4.29 -7.97 2.60
N VAL A 89 4.58 -8.20 3.87
CA VAL A 89 4.70 -7.17 4.90
C VAL A 89 6.02 -7.37 5.62
N GLU A 90 6.83 -6.32 5.69
CA GLU A 90 8.07 -6.27 6.45
C GLU A 90 7.79 -5.49 7.74
N LEU A 91 7.76 -6.21 8.86
CA LEU A 91 7.71 -5.61 10.19
C LEU A 91 9.13 -5.59 10.76
N PRO A 92 9.63 -4.42 11.21
CA PRO A 92 10.85 -4.41 12.00
C PRO A 92 10.63 -5.14 13.34
N PRO A 93 11.70 -5.65 13.96
CA PRO A 93 11.64 -6.13 15.34
C PRO A 93 11.18 -4.98 16.25
N HIS A 94 10.00 -5.12 16.84
CA HIS A 94 9.40 -4.16 17.77
C HIS A 94 9.37 -4.75 19.19
N ARG A 95 9.34 -3.89 20.21
CA ARG A 95 9.24 -4.37 21.60
C ARG A 95 7.88 -5.02 21.79
N LEU A 96 7.86 -6.22 22.35
CA LEU A 96 6.63 -6.87 22.80
C LEU A 96 6.13 -6.11 24.03
N PRO A 97 4.81 -5.81 24.15
CA PRO A 97 4.26 -5.25 25.37
C PRO A 97 4.54 -6.22 26.53
N SER A 98 5.06 -5.66 27.63
CA SER A 98 5.35 -6.36 28.89
C SER A 98 4.09 -6.64 29.70
#